data_AF-A0A258RJ73-F1
#
_entry.id   AF-A0A258RJ73-F1
#
_cell.length_a   1.000
_cell.length_b   1.000
_cell.length_c   1.000
_cell.angle_alpha   90.00
_cell.angle_beta   90.00
_cell.angle_gamma   90.00
#
_symmetry.space_group_name_H-M   'P 1'
#
loop_
_entity.id
_entity.type
_entity.pdbx_description
1 polymer ?
#
loop_
_entity_poly.entity_id
_entity_poly.type
_entity_poly.pdbx_seq_one_letter_code
_entity_poly.pdbx_strand_id
1 'polypeptide(L)'
;FITHEALIHAAALDAVVQAIEKAKSKDPEKIRDALATLDYCAGFARGVPGGCVKFDANGLNASAFPIMVQWRGDEPVTVYPPKAAKQKPVWAGKPVP
;
A
#
# COMPACT_ATOMS: atom_id res chain seq x y z
N PHE A 1 0.65 5.64 -15.99
CA PHE A 1 0.07 5.57 -14.64
C PHE A 1 -0.68 4.24 -14.54
N ILE A 2 -0.17 3.24 -13.81
CA ILE A 2 -1.02 2.10 -13.44
C ILE A 2 -2.16 2.69 -12.60
N THR A 3 -3.40 2.29 -12.86
CA THR A 3 -4.50 2.68 -11.98
C THR A 3 -4.18 2.17 -10.59
N HIS A 4 -4.33 3.02 -9.57
CA HIS A 4 -3.97 2.69 -8.20
C HIS A 4 -4.55 1.33 -7.76
N GLU A 5 -5.80 1.07 -8.17
CA GLU A 5 -6.50 -0.20 -7.97
C GLU A 5 -5.77 -1.41 -8.53
N ALA A 6 -5.22 -1.33 -9.75
CA ALA A 6 -4.51 -2.46 -10.35
C ALA A 6 -3.23 -2.80 -9.56
N LEU A 7 -2.52 -1.79 -9.05
CA LEU A 7 -1.38 -2.01 -8.16
C LEU A 7 -1.80 -2.63 -6.83
N ILE A 8 -2.90 -2.16 -6.22
CA ILE A 8 -3.41 -2.71 -4.96
C ILE A 8 -3.79 -4.18 -5.14
N HIS A 9 -4.50 -4.52 -6.21
CA HIS A 9 -4.87 -5.92 -6.48
C HIS A 9 -3.65 -6.80 -6.74
N ALA A 10 -2.65 -6.31 -7.46
CA ALA A 10 -1.39 -7.03 -7.64
C ALA A 10 -0.67 -7.27 -6.31
N ALA A 11 -0.58 -6.24 -5.45
CA ALA A 11 0.02 -6.36 -4.13
C ALA A 11 -0.76 -7.31 -3.19
N ALA A 12 -2.09 -7.30 -3.26
CA ALA A 12 -2.94 -8.21 -2.50
C ALA A 12 -2.74 -9.66 -2.94
N LEU A 13 -2.70 -9.92 -4.26
CA LEU A 13 -2.41 -11.25 -4.79
C LEU A 13 -1.01 -11.73 -4.40
N ASP A 14 0.00 -10.87 -4.55
CA ASP A 14 1.39 -11.15 -4.17
C ASP A 14 1.48 -11.53 -2.67
N ALA A 15 0.80 -10.80 -1.79
CA ALA A 15 0.76 -11.12 -0.36
C ALA A 15 0.19 -12.53 -0.08
N VAL A 16 -0.86 -12.95 -0.79
CA VAL A 16 -1.43 -14.30 -0.67
C VAL A 16 -0.45 -15.36 -1.19
N VAL A 17 0.19 -15.11 -2.34
CA VAL A 17 1.23 -16.01 -2.87
C VAL A 17 2.37 -16.19 -1.86
N GLN A 18 2.87 -15.09 -1.30
CA GLN A 18 3.93 -15.13 -0.29
C GLN A 18 3.50 -15.86 0.99
N ALA A 19 2.24 -15.75 1.39
CA ALA A 19 1.70 -16.51 2.52
C ALA A 19 1.63 -18.02 2.23
N ILE A 20 1.24 -18.41 1.00
CA ILE A 20 1.23 -19.82 0.56
C ILE A 20 2.65 -20.39 0.60
N GLU A 21 3.63 -19.67 0.05
CA GLU A 21 5.05 -20.07 0.06
C GLU A 21 5.59 -20.21 1.49
N LYS A 22 5.24 -19.27 2.38
CA LYS A 22 5.61 -19.31 3.80
C LYS A 22 4.97 -20.49 4.53
N ALA A 23 3.69 -20.77 4.27
CA ALA A 23 2.94 -21.86 4.90
C ALA A 23 3.40 -23.25 4.41
N LYS A 24 3.98 -23.33 3.20
CA LYS A 24 4.32 -24.60 2.51
C LYS A 24 3.15 -25.58 2.51
N SER A 25 1.95 -25.04 2.35
CA SER A 25 0.71 -25.79 2.48
C SER A 25 -0.36 -25.22 1.58
N LYS A 26 -1.30 -26.08 1.19
CA LYS A 26 -2.56 -25.72 0.53
C LYS A 26 -3.73 -25.65 1.51
N ASP A 27 -3.48 -25.85 2.79
CA ASP A 27 -4.49 -25.76 3.84
C ASP A 27 -4.87 -24.29 4.10
N PRO A 28 -6.16 -23.93 4.02
CA PRO A 28 -6.59 -22.54 4.11
C PRO A 28 -6.32 -21.91 5.50
N GLU A 29 -6.37 -22.69 6.58
CA GLU A 29 -6.09 -22.18 7.93
C GLU A 29 -4.60 -21.88 8.09
N LYS A 30 -3.73 -22.77 7.58
CA LYS A 30 -2.28 -22.55 7.60
C LYS A 30 -1.87 -21.35 6.75
N ILE A 31 -2.51 -21.14 5.60
CA ILE A 31 -2.26 -19.96 4.74
C ILE A 31 -2.70 -18.69 5.46
N ARG A 32 -3.90 -18.68 6.08
CA ARG A 32 -4.37 -17.55 6.88
C ARG A 32 -3.38 -17.20 8.00
N ASP A 33 -2.88 -18.19 8.74
CA ASP A 33 -1.94 -17.94 9.84
C ASP A 33 -0.58 -17.42 9.36
N ALA A 34 -0.10 -17.92 8.23
CA ALA A 34 1.11 -17.41 7.59
C ALA A 34 0.92 -15.95 7.11
N LEU A 35 -0.25 -15.63 6.54
CA LEU A 35 -0.63 -14.29 6.10
C LEU A 35 -0.76 -13.31 7.27
N ALA A 36 -1.41 -13.72 8.36
CA ALA A 36 -1.57 -12.90 9.56
C ALA A 36 -0.23 -12.50 10.19
N THR A 37 0.81 -13.31 9.99
CA THR A 37 2.18 -13.04 10.47
C THR A 37 3.12 -12.56 9.35
N LEU A 38 2.58 -12.18 8.19
CA LEU A 38 3.37 -11.72 7.04
C LEU A 38 3.96 -10.34 7.33
N ASP A 39 5.24 -10.18 6.99
CA ASP A 39 5.95 -8.90 6.98
C ASP A 39 6.76 -8.85 5.68
N TYR A 40 6.20 -8.22 4.65
CA TYR A 40 6.71 -8.29 3.30
C TYR A 40 6.82 -6.91 2.64
N CYS A 41 8.05 -6.51 2.30
CA CYS A 41 8.40 -5.19 1.77
C CYS A 41 9.08 -5.24 0.38
N ALA A 42 8.82 -6.29 -0.39
CA ALA A 42 9.37 -6.51 -1.72
C ALA A 42 8.26 -6.61 -2.78
N GLY A 43 8.63 -6.87 -4.03
CA GLY A 43 7.68 -7.02 -5.12
C GLY A 43 6.72 -5.83 -5.26
N PHE A 44 5.43 -6.14 -5.42
CA PHE A 44 4.39 -5.11 -5.58
C PHE A 44 4.14 -4.30 -4.29
N ALA A 45 4.52 -4.83 -3.11
CA ALA A 45 4.37 -4.12 -1.85
C ALA A 45 5.15 -2.79 -1.80
N ARG A 46 6.25 -2.67 -2.57
CA ARG A 46 7.01 -1.41 -2.67
C ARG A 46 6.24 -0.28 -3.34
N GLY A 47 5.25 -0.62 -4.17
CA GLY A 47 4.44 0.37 -4.88
C GLY A 47 3.30 0.93 -4.04
N VAL A 48 2.83 0.21 -3.03
CA VAL A 48 1.71 0.67 -2.19
C VAL A 48 2.18 1.65 -1.11
N PRO A 49 1.31 2.57 -0.65
CA PRO A 49 1.62 3.41 0.50
C PRO A 49 2.03 2.57 1.72
N GLY A 50 3.19 2.88 2.30
CA GLY A 50 3.79 2.08 3.36
C GLY A 50 4.94 1.19 2.92
N GLY A 51 5.02 0.84 1.63
CA GLY A 51 6.11 0.04 1.06
C GLY A 51 6.17 -1.42 1.55
N CYS A 52 5.21 -1.83 2.38
CA CYS A 52 5.14 -3.14 3.01
C CYS A 52 3.67 -3.58 3.16
N VAL A 53 3.46 -4.89 3.18
CA VAL A 53 2.21 -5.54 3.59
C VAL A 53 2.47 -6.26 4.90
N LYS A 54 1.82 -5.79 5.97
CA LYS A 54 1.91 -6.35 7.32
C LYS A 54 0.59 -6.16 8.04
N PHE A 55 0.11 -7.19 8.73
CA PHE A 55 -1.18 -7.11 9.42
C PHE A 55 -1.00 -6.93 10.94
N ASP A 56 -1.85 -6.09 11.54
CA ASP A 56 -1.97 -5.97 12.98
C ASP A 56 -2.92 -7.03 13.57
N ALA A 57 -3.11 -7.00 14.89
CA ALA A 57 -3.99 -7.94 15.59
C ALA A 57 -5.48 -7.84 15.17
N ASN A 58 -5.88 -6.74 14.54
CA ASN A 58 -7.23 -6.53 14.02
C ASN A 58 -7.36 -6.96 12.55
N GLY A 59 -6.27 -7.44 11.93
CA GLY A 59 -6.22 -7.79 10.51
C GLY A 59 -6.11 -6.59 9.58
N LEU A 60 -5.76 -5.40 10.08
CA LEU A 60 -5.55 -4.20 9.26
C LEU A 60 -4.10 -4.13 8.80
N ASN A 61 -3.86 -3.58 7.60
CA ASN A 61 -2.50 -3.35 7.13
C ASN A 61 -1.83 -2.24 7.99
N ALA A 62 -0.91 -2.62 8.87
CA ALA A 62 -0.23 -1.77 9.82
C ALA A 62 0.73 -0.77 9.15
N SER A 63 1.17 -1.05 7.92
CA SER A 63 2.06 -0.17 7.16
C SER A 63 1.32 0.87 6.34
N ALA A 64 0.02 0.66 6.09
CA ALA A 64 -0.77 1.52 5.24
C ALA A 64 -1.01 2.89 5.89
N PHE A 65 -0.99 3.94 5.07
CA PHE A 65 -1.38 5.28 5.48
C PHE A 65 -2.00 6.03 4.29
N PRO A 66 -2.93 6.97 4.53
CA PRO A 66 -3.61 7.67 3.46
C PRO A 66 -2.64 8.55 2.67
N ILE A 67 -2.80 8.56 1.35
CA ILE A 67 -2.10 9.46 0.43
C ILE A 67 -3.14 10.35 -0.22
N MET A 68 -2.91 11.67 -0.22
CA MET A 68 -3.71 12.58 -1.04
C MET A 68 -2.86 13.05 -2.22
N VAL A 69 -3.46 12.98 -3.40
CA VAL A 69 -2.88 13.47 -4.65
C VAL A 69 -3.71 14.63 -5.17
N GLN A 70 -3.04 15.61 -5.74
CA GLN A 70 -3.67 16.72 -6.46
C GLN A 70 -3.07 16.81 -7.85
N TRP A 71 -3.93 16.92 -8.86
CA TRP A 71 -3.47 17.20 -10.23
C TRP A 71 -2.78 18.57 -10.28
N ARG A 72 -1.62 18.61 -10.92
CA ARG A 72 -0.77 19.78 -11.14
C ARG A 72 -0.49 19.86 -12.63
N GLY A 73 -1.37 20.56 -13.34
CA GLY A 73 -1.36 20.48 -14.80
C GLY A 73 -1.73 19.07 -15.25
N ASP A 74 -0.83 18.42 -15.97
CA ASP A 74 -0.95 17.08 -16.54
C ASP A 74 -0.41 15.95 -15.64
N GLU A 75 0.17 16.28 -14.48
CA GLU A 75 0.74 15.29 -13.56
C GLU A 75 -0.01 15.21 -12.21
N PRO A 76 -0.28 14.00 -11.68
CA PRO A 76 -0.75 13.83 -10.32
C PRO A 76 0.42 13.92 -9.33
N VAL A 77 0.32 14.80 -8.34
CA VAL A 77 1.37 15.04 -7.34
C VAL A 77 0.86 14.70 -5.94
N THR A 78 1.64 13.94 -5.17
CA THR A 78 1.34 13.67 -3.75
C THR A 78 1.50 14.95 -2.93
N VAL A 79 0.45 15.33 -2.20
CA VAL A 79 0.40 16.54 -1.37
C VAL A 79 0.21 16.29 0.13
N TYR A 80 -0.16 15.07 0.53
CA TYR A 80 -0.30 14.67 1.94
C TYR A 80 -0.05 13.16 2.12
N PRO A 81 0.46 12.70 3.28
CA PRO A 81 0.92 13.45 4.45
C PRO A 81 2.23 14.19 4.19
N PRO A 82 2.62 15.17 5.03
CA PRO A 82 3.86 15.93 4.83
C PRO A 82 5.10 15.06 4.64
N LYS A 83 5.19 13.92 5.34
CA LYS A 83 6.29 12.95 5.22
C LYS A 83 6.43 12.30 3.83
N ALA A 84 5.37 12.32 3.03
CA ALA A 84 5.32 11.73 1.69
C ALA A 84 4.96 12.76 0.60
N ALA A 85 4.68 14.00 0.99
CA ALA A 85 4.29 15.07 0.09
C ALA A 85 5.48 15.51 -0.76
N LYS A 86 5.29 15.55 -2.08
CA LYS A 86 6.26 16.12 -3.03
C LYS A 86 6.07 17.63 -3.19
N GLN A 87 4.84 18.12 -2.96
CA GLN A 87 4.48 19.53 -3.01
C GLN A 87 3.37 19.83 -1.99
N LYS A 88 3.15 21.12 -1.68
CA LYS A 88 2.01 21.53 -0.85
C LYS A 88 0.68 21.42 -1.62
N PRO A 89 -0.45 21.18 -0.93
CA PRO A 89 -1.77 21.31 -1.55
C PRO A 89 -2.00 22.77 -1.98
N VAL A 90 -2.82 22.97 -3.00
CA VAL A 90 -3.17 24.31 -3.53
C VAL A 90 -4.68 24.44 -3.51
N TRP A 91 -5.17 25.51 -2.90
CA TRP A 91 -6.58 25.85 -2.81
C TRP A 91 -6.81 27.26 -3.36
N ALA A 92 -7.77 27.42 -4.28
CA ALA A 92 -8.04 28.70 -4.95
C ALA A 92 -6.76 29.39 -5.50
N GLY A 93 -5.83 28.60 -6.05
CA GLY A 93 -4.55 29.09 -6.58
C GLY A 93 -3.46 29.41 -5.55
N LYS A 94 -3.71 29.18 -4.25
CA LYS A 94 -2.75 29.47 -3.17
C LYS A 94 -2.30 28.19 -2.47
N PRO A 95 -1.00 28.02 -2.17
CA PRO A 95 -0.54 26.91 -1.34
C PRO A 95 -1.20 26.98 0.05
N VAL A 96 -1.66 25.84 0.56
CA VAL A 96 -2.19 25.71 1.92
C VAL A 96 -1.23 24.87 2.78
N PRO A 97 -1.25 25.04 4.12
CA PRO A 97 -0.45 24.23 5.03
C PRO A 97 -0.66 22.73 4.89
#